data_AF-A0AA43A3D7-F1
#
_entry.id   AF-A0AA43A3D7-F1
#
_cell.length_a   1.000
_cell.length_b   1.000
_cell.length_c   1.000
_cell.angle_alpha   90.00
_cell.angle_beta   90.00
_cell.angle_gamma   90.00
#
_symmetry.space_group_name_H-M   'P 1'
#
loop_
_entity.id
_entity.type
_entity.pdbx_description
1 polymer ?
#
loop_
_entity_poly.entity_id
_entity_poly.type
_entity_poly.pdbx_seq_one_letter_code
_entity_poly.pdbx_strand_id
1 'polypeptide(L)'
;LDRLRTGVTSNAESSAAVKQDAEQGVKVVTTFTMEMDRIDEESQKAIAAMQRLNRQTAEVTKIIEVIKDLVSDTELLAFNAAIIAAKAGSEGRGFSVVAEEIRDLADRTTTSADEIETIIKSIRKDTEQVNTSVESTGHFIGRGKELSLSTAEALGKIVESSSQAAGDSHELSQQAAEQGLRARTLIDQAGSNLRSVRAIVSTMEEQSAAISRVDSGVDEMKSAADQIARGFDEQVKATREFDRSLTAREEQIQAIFAATRFQMETVEKIFSHFGRSEERLSANAAKARIIIDEINALENQAEQLRELASCFQGDAPVSETAEVVVQQVVHEEMVENTKTEPS
;
A
#
# COMPACT_ATOMS: atom_id res chain seq x y z
N LEU A 1 5.88 13.66 14.42
CA LEU A 1 7.35 13.67 14.64
C LEU A 1 7.78 14.94 15.35
N ASP A 2 7.49 16.14 14.83
CA ASP A 2 7.87 17.40 15.51
C ASP A 2 7.35 17.51 16.95
N ARG A 3 6.06 17.22 17.19
CA ARG A 3 5.49 17.20 18.56
C ARG A 3 6.21 16.23 19.50
N LEU A 4 6.63 15.07 18.97
CA LEU A 4 7.36 14.08 19.74
C LEU A 4 8.77 14.62 20.06
N ARG A 5 9.46 15.21 19.08
CA ARG A 5 10.78 15.79 19.27
C ARG A 5 10.76 16.93 20.29
N THR A 6 9.80 17.84 20.21
CA THR A 6 9.62 18.93 21.18
C THR A 6 9.25 18.41 22.57
N GLY A 7 8.42 17.37 22.66
CA GLY A 7 8.08 16.74 23.93
C GLY A 7 9.29 16.10 24.60
N VAL A 8 10.11 15.40 23.81
CA VAL A 8 11.34 14.76 24.28
C VAL A 8 12.38 15.77 24.74
N THR A 9 12.61 16.86 24.00
CA THR A 9 13.54 17.92 24.44
C THR A 9 13.05 18.60 25.71
N SER A 10 11.75 18.91 25.79
CA SER A 10 11.15 19.51 26.98
C SER A 10 11.24 18.58 28.19
N ASN A 11 11.07 17.26 28.01
CA ASN A 11 11.22 16.29 29.10
C ASN A 11 12.67 16.19 29.60
N ALA A 12 13.64 16.23 28.68
CA ALA A 12 15.06 16.24 29.03
C ALA A 12 15.44 17.52 29.81
N GLU A 13 14.97 18.68 29.35
CA GLU A 13 15.17 19.97 30.04
C GLU A 13 14.52 19.96 31.44
N SER A 14 13.28 19.49 31.55
CA SER A 14 12.59 19.38 32.84
C SER A 14 13.30 18.41 33.78
N SER A 15 13.79 17.29 33.26
CA SER A 15 14.56 16.32 34.06
C SER A 15 15.87 16.92 34.56
N ALA A 16 16.57 17.70 33.72
CA ALA A 16 17.78 18.41 34.13
C ALA A 16 17.50 19.46 35.22
N ALA A 17 16.39 20.20 35.12
CA ALA A 17 15.98 21.17 36.14
C ALA A 17 15.66 20.48 37.47
N VAL A 18 14.87 19.40 37.46
CA VAL A 18 14.55 18.62 38.67
C VAL A 18 15.81 18.05 39.32
N LYS A 19 16.77 17.57 38.51
CA LYS A 19 18.07 17.10 39.00
C LYS A 19 18.81 18.22 39.74
N GLN A 20 18.91 19.40 39.13
CA GLN A 20 19.58 20.55 39.73
C GLN A 20 18.91 20.99 41.04
N ASP A 21 17.59 21.03 41.08
CA ASP A 21 16.83 21.38 42.28
C ASP A 21 17.06 20.35 43.40
N ALA A 22 17.10 19.06 43.06
CA ALA A 22 17.38 18.00 44.01
C ALA A 22 18.82 18.05 44.54
N GLU A 23 19.82 18.30 43.68
CA GLU A 23 21.22 18.52 44.08
C GLU A 23 21.36 19.72 45.01
N GLN A 24 20.63 20.81 44.74
CA GLN A 24 20.58 21.97 45.62
C GLN A 24 19.91 21.62 46.96
N GLY A 25 18.85 20.82 46.94
CA GLY A 25 18.23 20.27 48.14
C GLY A 25 19.21 19.48 49.01
N VAL A 26 20.04 18.63 48.40
CA VAL A 26 21.06 17.84 49.13
C VAL A 26 22.06 18.76 49.83
N LYS A 27 22.49 19.85 49.18
CA LYS A 27 23.37 20.85 49.81
C LYS A 27 22.70 21.51 51.00
N VAL A 28 21.43 21.90 50.88
CA VAL A 28 20.68 22.51 51.99
C VAL A 28 20.57 21.55 53.17
N VAL A 29 20.27 20.27 52.92
CA VAL A 29 20.19 19.23 53.96
C VAL A 29 21.54 18.98 54.63
N THR A 30 22.63 19.02 53.85
CA THR A 30 23.99 18.89 54.39
C THR A 30 24.32 20.05 55.32
N THR A 31 24.05 21.29 54.91
CA THR A 31 24.23 22.48 55.76
C THR A 31 23.35 22.40 57.01
N PHE A 32 22.10 21.96 56.89
CA PHE A 32 21.21 21.79 58.04
C PHE A 32 21.75 20.76 59.05
N THR A 33 22.34 19.67 58.57
CA THR A 33 22.96 18.65 59.43
C THR A 33 24.16 19.23 60.19
N MET A 34 24.99 20.04 59.53
CA MET A 34 26.11 20.75 60.19
C MET A 34 25.61 21.73 61.26
N GLU A 35 24.53 22.46 61.01
CA GLU A 35 23.94 23.35 62.02
C GLU A 35 23.37 22.55 63.20
N MET A 36 22.81 21.36 62.97
CA MET A 36 22.39 20.45 64.05
C MET A 36 23.57 19.94 64.88
N ASP A 37 24.71 19.63 64.27
CA ASP A 37 25.95 19.31 65.01
C ASP A 37 26.39 20.48 65.88
N ARG A 38 26.32 21.71 65.36
CA ARG A 38 26.68 22.92 66.11
C ARG A 38 25.74 23.18 67.29
N ILE A 39 24.43 22.98 67.12
CA ILE A 39 23.45 23.10 68.21
C ILE A 39 23.71 22.03 69.28
N ASP A 40 24.11 20.82 68.90
CA ASP A 40 24.48 19.75 69.83
C ASP A 40 25.71 20.14 70.66
N GLU A 41 26.76 20.66 70.03
CA GLU A 41 27.95 21.16 70.74
C GLU A 41 27.62 22.27 71.74
N GLU A 42 26.81 23.26 71.35
CA GLU A 42 26.40 24.34 72.26
C GLU A 42 25.50 23.82 73.40
N SER A 43 24.67 22.81 73.14
CA SER A 43 23.87 22.14 74.16
C SER A 43 24.75 21.42 75.19
N GLN A 44 25.79 20.72 74.74
CA GLN A 44 26.76 20.08 75.65
C GLN A 44 27.52 21.10 76.50
N LYS A 45 27.88 22.26 75.93
CA LYS A 45 28.49 23.36 76.70
C LYS A 45 27.54 23.91 77.76
N ALA A 46 26.25 24.04 77.45
CA ALA A 46 25.22 24.47 78.39
C ALA A 46 25.06 23.47 79.55
N ILE A 47 25.02 22.17 79.26
CA ILE A 47 24.99 21.10 80.29
C ILE A 47 26.20 21.23 81.22
N ALA A 48 27.41 21.37 80.66
CA ALA A 48 28.63 21.52 81.45
C ALA A 48 28.62 22.79 82.33
N ALA A 49 28.04 23.89 81.84
CA ALA A 49 27.86 25.12 82.62
C ALA A 49 26.87 24.94 83.78
N MET A 50 25.73 24.28 83.53
CA MET A 50 24.74 23.97 84.57
C MET A 50 25.30 23.04 85.64
N GLN A 51 26.11 22.04 85.27
CA GLN A 51 26.82 21.19 86.23
C GLN A 51 27.84 21.97 87.09
N ARG A 52 28.48 23.01 86.55
CA ARG A 52 29.33 23.91 87.36
C ARG A 52 28.49 24.76 88.31
N LEU A 53 27.39 25.32 87.84
CA LEU A 53 26.48 26.13 88.67
C LEU A 53 25.88 25.31 89.83
N ASN A 54 25.48 24.07 89.58
CA ASN A 54 24.97 23.16 90.60
C ASN A 54 26.03 22.86 91.68
N ARG A 55 27.29 22.66 91.29
CA ARG A 55 28.40 22.52 92.24
C ARG A 55 28.65 23.80 93.05
N GLN A 56 28.65 24.96 92.41
CA GLN A 56 28.85 26.25 93.07
C GLN A 56 27.73 26.56 94.07
N THR A 57 26.48 26.29 93.70
CA THR A 57 25.33 26.48 94.61
C THR A 57 25.38 25.53 95.80
N ALA A 58 25.81 24.28 95.61
CA ALA A 58 26.03 23.35 96.72
C ALA A 58 27.11 23.84 97.71
N GLU A 59 28.23 24.40 97.21
CA GLU A 59 29.26 25.01 98.06
C GLU A 59 28.72 26.23 98.82
N VAL A 60 27.89 27.07 98.18
CA VAL A 60 27.26 28.20 98.86
C VAL A 60 26.30 27.73 99.96
N THR A 61 25.52 26.67 99.73
CA THR A 61 24.66 26.07 100.78
C THR A 61 25.49 25.67 102.00
N LYS A 62 26.65 25.05 101.79
CA LYS A 62 27.56 24.68 102.89
C LYS A 62 28.11 25.90 103.64
N ILE A 63 28.40 27.00 102.95
CA ILE A 63 28.83 28.26 103.58
C ILE A 63 27.69 28.84 104.43
N ILE A 64 26.44 28.79 103.94
CA ILE A 64 25.28 29.26 104.68
C ILE A 64 25.03 28.42 105.95
N GLU A 65 25.23 27.11 105.89
CA GLU A 65 25.20 26.25 107.08
C GLU A 65 26.23 26.71 108.14
N VAL A 66 27.47 26.96 107.74
CA VAL A 66 28.52 27.48 108.65
C VAL A 66 28.17 28.85 109.22
N ILE A 67 27.55 29.74 108.43
CA ILE A 67 27.10 31.05 108.92
C ILE A 67 26.02 30.87 109.98
N LYS A 68 25.04 29.97 109.77
CA LYS A 68 24.01 29.69 110.77
C LYS A 68 24.59 29.15 112.07
N ASP A 69 25.57 28.25 111.99
CA ASP A 69 26.29 27.74 113.16
C ASP A 69 27.01 28.87 113.90
N LEU A 70 27.73 29.73 113.20
CA LEU A 70 28.42 30.89 113.78
C LEU A 70 27.45 31.88 114.44
N VAL A 71 26.30 32.12 113.83
CA VAL A 71 25.27 33.01 114.37
C VAL A 71 24.66 32.40 115.64
N SER A 72 24.42 31.09 115.67
CA SER A 72 23.95 30.39 116.87
C SER A 72 24.95 30.48 118.03
N ASP A 73 26.25 30.30 117.74
CA ASP A 73 27.32 30.49 118.73
C ASP A 73 27.37 31.94 119.24
N THR A 74 27.19 32.91 118.34
CA THR A 74 27.18 34.34 118.67
C THR A 74 25.96 34.71 119.52
N GLU A 75 24.80 34.16 119.22
CA GLU A 75 23.58 34.33 120.02
C GLU A 75 23.76 33.76 121.44
N LEU A 76 24.39 32.59 121.56
CA LEU A 76 24.72 31.98 122.85
C LEU A 76 25.72 32.83 123.65
N LEU A 77 26.74 33.39 122.99
CA LEU A 77 27.70 34.33 123.58
C LEU A 77 27.03 35.60 124.07
N ALA A 78 26.14 36.19 123.25
CA ALA A 78 25.36 37.38 123.61
C ALA A 78 24.44 37.10 124.79
N PHE A 79 23.76 35.96 124.81
CA PHE A 79 22.91 35.53 125.92
C PHE A 79 23.71 35.38 127.23
N ASN A 80 24.88 34.74 127.17
CA ASN A 80 25.78 34.62 128.33
C ASN A 80 26.26 36.01 128.81
N ALA A 81 26.57 36.93 127.90
CA ALA A 81 26.95 38.29 128.23
C ALA A 81 25.80 39.07 128.89
N ALA A 82 24.58 38.92 128.40
CA ALA A 82 23.38 39.52 128.99
C ALA A 82 23.13 39.02 130.42
N ILE A 83 23.32 37.70 130.68
CA ILE A 83 23.25 37.13 132.03
C ILE A 83 24.29 37.76 132.95
N ILE A 84 25.54 37.87 132.50
CA ILE A 84 26.63 38.46 133.30
C ILE A 84 26.37 39.94 133.57
N ALA A 85 25.89 40.68 132.57
CA ALA A 85 25.50 42.08 132.70
C ALA A 85 24.37 42.29 133.72
N ALA A 86 23.33 41.45 133.68
CA ALA A 86 22.26 41.44 134.68
C ALA A 86 22.79 41.14 136.09
N LYS A 87 23.73 40.20 136.21
CA LYS A 87 24.37 39.83 137.49
C LYS A 87 25.23 40.95 138.08
N ALA A 88 25.82 41.81 137.26
CA ALA A 88 26.63 42.96 137.69
C ALA A 88 25.80 44.19 138.12
N GLY A 89 24.46 44.16 137.99
CA GLY A 89 23.58 45.21 138.49
C GLY A 89 23.79 46.57 137.80
N SER A 90 24.06 47.62 138.58
CA SER A 90 24.20 48.99 138.03
C SER A 90 25.40 49.16 137.10
N GLU A 91 26.52 48.46 137.39
CA GLU A 91 27.77 48.50 136.61
C GLU A 91 27.66 47.74 135.28
N GLY A 92 26.72 46.80 135.18
CA GLY A 92 26.51 45.97 133.99
C GLY A 92 25.63 46.59 132.92
N ARG A 93 25.01 47.76 133.15
CA ARG A 93 24.03 48.36 132.22
C ARG A 93 24.59 48.58 130.82
N GLY A 94 25.82 49.07 130.69
CA GLY A 94 26.47 49.26 129.38
C GLY A 94 26.70 47.94 128.65
N PHE A 95 27.11 46.89 129.37
CA PHE A 95 27.30 45.55 128.81
C PHE A 95 25.97 44.88 128.41
N SER A 96 24.88 45.16 129.13
CA SER A 96 23.55 44.64 128.79
C SER A 96 23.06 45.18 127.45
N VAL A 97 23.29 46.47 127.17
CA VAL A 97 22.91 47.09 125.89
C VAL A 97 23.73 46.49 124.74
N VAL A 98 25.03 46.28 124.94
CA VAL A 98 25.89 45.63 123.93
C VAL A 98 25.45 44.19 123.67
N ALA A 99 25.09 43.43 124.70
CA ALA A 99 24.62 42.06 124.54
C ALA A 99 23.29 41.98 123.78
N GLU A 100 22.35 42.91 124.03
CA GLU A 100 21.09 43.01 123.29
C GLU A 100 21.33 43.34 121.80
N GLU A 101 22.25 44.27 121.51
CA GLU A 101 22.60 44.64 120.13
C GLU A 101 23.26 43.48 119.36
N ILE A 102 24.12 42.69 120.01
CA ILE A 102 24.72 41.50 119.40
C ILE A 102 23.63 40.45 119.10
N ARG A 103 22.64 40.30 119.98
CA ARG A 103 21.51 39.40 119.76
C ARG A 103 20.65 39.85 118.58
N ASP A 104 20.30 41.14 118.49
CA ASP A 104 19.56 41.67 117.33
C ASP A 104 20.35 41.48 116.03
N LEU A 105 21.66 41.70 116.05
CA LEU A 105 22.53 41.46 114.91
C LEU A 105 22.56 39.98 114.50
N ALA A 106 22.58 39.06 115.47
CA ALA A 106 22.49 37.63 115.23
C ALA A 106 21.15 37.26 114.56
N ASP A 107 20.02 37.71 115.11
CA ASP A 107 18.67 37.45 114.55
C ASP A 107 18.54 37.96 113.10
N ARG A 108 19.03 39.17 112.83
CA ARG A 108 19.05 39.76 111.49
C ARG A 108 19.96 38.97 110.53
N THR A 109 21.07 38.45 111.02
CA THR A 109 21.99 37.63 110.22
C THR A 109 21.37 36.26 109.90
N THR A 110 20.70 35.61 110.85
CA THR A 110 19.94 34.36 110.61
C THR A 110 18.87 34.56 109.55
N THR A 111 18.08 35.63 109.68
CA THR A 111 17.01 35.94 108.71
C THR A 111 17.59 36.13 107.30
N SER A 112 18.70 36.85 107.19
CA SER A 112 19.40 37.06 105.91
C SER A 112 19.96 35.75 105.34
N ALA A 113 20.48 34.86 106.20
CA ALA A 113 20.99 33.55 105.80
C ALA A 113 19.86 32.64 105.27
N ASP A 114 18.67 32.67 105.88
CA ASP A 114 17.48 31.94 105.42
C ASP A 114 16.97 32.44 104.05
N GLU A 115 16.98 33.76 103.85
CA GLU A 115 16.63 34.37 102.55
C GLU A 115 17.61 33.93 101.46
N ILE A 116 18.92 33.95 101.74
CA ILE A 116 19.95 33.47 100.79
C ILE A 116 19.75 31.97 100.50
N GLU A 117 19.48 31.14 101.52
CA GLU A 117 19.22 29.72 101.32
C GLU A 117 18.02 29.48 100.37
N THR A 118 16.96 30.28 100.53
CA THR A 118 15.78 30.23 99.66
C THR A 118 16.12 30.58 98.22
N ILE A 119 16.92 31.63 98.00
CA ILE A 119 17.40 32.01 96.67
C ILE A 119 18.22 30.88 96.05
N ILE A 120 19.15 30.28 96.79
CA ILE A 120 19.99 29.18 96.31
C ILE A 120 19.17 27.94 95.95
N LYS A 121 18.14 27.60 96.75
CA LYS A 121 17.19 26.53 96.42
C LYS A 121 16.45 26.81 95.11
N SER A 122 16.03 28.06 94.88
CA SER A 122 15.41 28.46 93.62
C SER A 122 16.36 28.30 92.43
N ILE A 123 17.61 28.79 92.55
CA ILE A 123 18.62 28.67 91.49
C ILE A 123 18.88 27.20 91.15
N ARG A 124 18.97 26.32 92.16
CA ARG A 124 19.18 24.88 91.94
C ARG A 124 18.01 24.26 91.16
N LYS A 125 16.77 24.59 91.54
CA LYS A 125 15.56 24.12 90.85
C LYS A 125 15.53 24.60 89.39
N ASP A 126 15.84 25.88 89.16
CA ASP A 126 15.88 26.45 87.80
C ASP A 126 16.98 25.77 86.96
N THR A 127 18.13 25.47 87.58
CA THR A 127 19.24 24.74 86.94
C THR A 127 18.82 23.33 86.51
N GLU A 128 18.11 22.59 87.37
CA GLU A 128 17.58 21.25 87.05
C GLU A 128 16.55 21.30 85.91
N GLN A 129 15.68 22.31 85.91
CA GLN A 129 14.70 22.51 84.85
C GLN A 129 15.38 22.81 83.50
N VAL A 130 16.42 23.66 83.48
CA VAL A 130 17.17 23.93 82.26
C VAL A 130 17.89 22.67 81.78
N ASN A 131 18.48 21.88 82.67
CA ASN A 131 19.16 20.64 82.29
C ASN A 131 18.21 19.65 81.59
N THR A 132 17.00 19.49 82.13
CA THR A 132 15.93 18.66 81.51
C THR A 132 15.53 19.17 80.12
N SER A 133 15.44 20.50 79.96
CA SER A 133 15.13 21.13 78.67
C SER A 133 16.22 20.91 77.63
N VAL A 134 17.49 21.00 78.03
CA VAL A 134 18.63 20.77 77.14
C VAL A 134 18.75 19.29 76.74
N GLU A 135 18.48 18.37 77.66
CA GLU A 135 18.41 16.93 77.35
C GLU A 135 17.32 16.61 76.33
N SER A 136 16.12 17.18 76.52
CA SER A 136 15.03 17.09 75.55
C SER A 136 15.43 17.66 74.18
N THR A 137 16.15 18.79 74.18
CA THR A 137 16.70 19.40 72.95
C THR A 137 17.65 18.44 72.23
N GLY A 138 18.49 17.69 72.95
CA GLY A 138 19.33 16.63 72.39
C GLY A 138 18.53 15.56 71.62
N HIS A 139 17.37 15.13 72.14
CA HIS A 139 16.49 14.21 71.42
C HIS A 139 15.89 14.82 70.14
N PHE A 140 15.54 16.10 70.14
CA PHE A 140 15.05 16.79 68.94
C PHE A 140 16.14 16.91 67.88
N ILE A 141 17.37 17.23 68.29
CA ILE A 141 18.53 17.29 67.39
C ILE A 141 18.78 15.93 66.74
N GLY A 142 18.79 14.84 67.53
CA GLY A 142 18.98 13.49 67.02
C GLY A 142 17.95 13.10 65.95
N ARG A 143 16.67 13.36 66.22
CA ARG A 143 15.59 13.15 65.23
C ARG A 143 15.74 14.06 64.00
N GLY A 144 16.17 15.31 64.20
CA GLY A 144 16.45 16.23 63.11
C GLY A 144 17.53 15.71 62.17
N LYS A 145 18.61 15.13 62.71
CA LYS A 145 19.69 14.49 61.92
C LYS A 145 19.18 13.27 61.17
N GLU A 146 18.40 12.40 61.81
CA GLU A 146 17.82 11.21 61.17
C GLU A 146 16.90 11.57 60.00
N LEU A 147 15.99 12.53 60.21
CA LEU A 147 15.10 13.04 59.15
C LEU A 147 15.89 13.68 58.00
N SER A 148 16.98 14.36 58.32
CA SER A 148 17.88 14.95 57.31
C SER A 148 18.54 13.88 56.45
N LEU A 149 19.04 12.80 57.06
CA LEU A 149 19.61 11.67 56.32
C LEU A 149 18.59 11.02 55.38
N SER A 150 17.36 10.78 55.88
CA SER A 150 16.28 10.23 55.05
C SER A 150 15.90 11.17 53.89
N THR A 151 15.89 12.48 54.14
CA THR A 151 15.64 13.50 53.11
C THR A 151 16.75 13.51 52.06
N ALA A 152 18.02 13.42 52.48
CA ALA A 152 19.16 13.32 51.57
C ALA A 152 19.09 12.07 50.69
N GLU A 153 18.71 10.92 51.25
CA GLU A 153 18.52 9.68 50.47
C GLU A 153 17.38 9.82 49.43
N ALA A 154 16.25 10.41 49.83
CA ALA A 154 15.12 10.65 48.93
C ALA A 154 15.50 11.60 47.78
N LEU A 155 16.23 12.68 48.08
CA LEU A 155 16.75 13.60 47.07
C LEU A 155 17.78 12.92 46.16
N GLY A 156 18.63 12.04 46.70
CA GLY A 156 19.55 11.22 45.91
C GLY A 156 18.82 10.32 44.90
N LYS A 157 17.71 9.69 45.31
CA LYS A 157 16.84 8.91 44.41
C LYS A 157 16.21 9.80 43.32
N ILE A 158 15.83 11.03 43.65
CA ILE A 158 15.31 11.99 42.66
C ILE A 158 16.40 12.33 41.63
N VAL A 159 17.61 12.67 42.07
CA VAL A 159 18.76 12.95 41.18
C VAL A 159 19.01 11.80 40.20
N GLU A 160 19.04 10.56 40.70
CA GLU A 160 19.24 9.37 39.88
C GLU A 160 18.10 9.18 38.87
N SER A 161 16.85 9.25 39.33
CA SER A 161 15.66 9.08 38.47
C SER A 161 15.56 10.15 37.38
N SER A 162 15.90 11.40 37.69
CA SER A 162 15.95 12.49 36.72
C SER A 162 17.10 12.31 35.73
N SER A 163 18.25 11.80 36.16
CA SER A 163 19.35 11.48 35.26
C SER A 163 18.97 10.38 34.27
N GLN A 164 18.29 9.32 34.75
CA GLN A 164 17.76 8.26 33.90
C GLN A 164 16.72 8.80 32.91
N ALA A 165 15.76 9.60 33.36
CA ALA A 165 14.72 10.17 32.50
C ALA A 165 15.29 11.08 31.40
N ALA A 166 16.35 11.84 31.69
CA ALA A 166 17.09 12.62 30.70
C ALA A 166 17.79 11.72 29.67
N GLY A 167 18.40 10.61 30.11
CA GLY A 167 19.00 9.59 29.25
C GLY A 167 17.98 8.93 28.32
N ASP A 168 16.87 8.46 28.87
CA ASP A 168 15.76 7.83 28.12
C ASP A 168 15.18 8.80 27.08
N SER A 169 15.07 10.08 27.44
CA SER A 169 14.64 11.13 26.51
C SER A 169 15.63 11.27 25.35
N HIS A 170 16.93 11.24 25.62
CA HIS A 170 17.93 11.30 24.56
C HIS A 170 17.83 10.11 23.61
N GLU A 171 17.68 8.90 24.15
CA GLU A 171 17.50 7.68 23.36
C GLU A 171 16.23 7.75 22.50
N LEU A 172 15.10 8.16 23.09
CA LEU A 172 13.83 8.29 22.39
C LEU A 172 13.92 9.32 21.25
N SER A 173 14.69 10.39 21.42
CA SER A 173 14.96 11.38 20.36
C SER A 173 15.67 10.73 19.16
N GLN A 174 16.70 9.91 19.41
CA GLN A 174 17.43 9.20 18.36
C GLN A 174 16.52 8.18 17.63
N GLN A 175 15.78 7.38 18.38
CA GLN A 175 14.85 6.39 17.81
C GLN A 175 13.76 7.06 16.95
N ALA A 176 13.22 8.20 17.41
CA ALA A 176 12.23 8.96 16.66
C ALA A 176 12.79 9.54 15.35
N ALA A 177 14.05 9.98 15.36
CA ALA A 177 14.73 10.46 14.16
C ALA A 177 14.92 9.32 13.15
N GLU A 178 15.35 8.14 13.61
CA GLU A 178 15.51 6.96 12.76
C GLU A 178 14.17 6.49 12.18
N GLN A 179 13.12 6.44 13.00
CA GLN A 179 11.77 6.07 12.56
C GLN A 179 11.22 7.07 11.52
N GLY A 180 11.55 8.36 11.66
CA GLY A 180 11.23 9.37 10.65
C GLY A 180 11.88 9.11 9.29
N LEU A 181 13.14 8.65 9.27
CA LEU A 181 13.83 8.27 8.03
C LEU A 181 13.21 7.01 7.40
N ARG A 182 12.89 6.00 8.21
CA ARG A 182 12.22 4.77 7.76
C ARG A 182 10.85 5.09 7.14
N ALA A 183 10.07 5.98 7.78
CA ALA A 183 8.77 6.40 7.28
C ALA A 183 8.88 7.10 5.91
N ARG A 184 9.88 7.96 5.69
CA ARG A 184 10.12 8.57 4.37
C ARG A 184 10.40 7.53 3.29
N THR A 185 11.24 6.56 3.59
CA THR A 185 11.57 5.47 2.67
C THR A 185 10.33 4.66 2.27
N LEU A 186 9.46 4.37 3.24
CA LEU A 186 8.19 3.67 2.98
C LEU A 186 7.24 4.50 2.10
N ILE A 187 7.17 5.81 2.31
CA ILE A 187 6.37 6.72 1.48
C ILE A 187 6.89 6.71 0.03
N ASP A 188 8.21 6.77 -0.16
CA ASP A 188 8.82 6.73 -1.51
C ASP A 188 8.55 5.40 -2.22
N GLN A 189 8.66 4.28 -1.49
CA GLN A 189 8.33 2.95 -2.00
C GLN A 189 6.84 2.83 -2.37
N ALA A 190 5.94 3.32 -1.51
CA ALA A 190 4.51 3.36 -1.79
C ALA A 190 4.21 4.20 -3.05
N GLY A 191 4.88 5.34 -3.20
CA GLY A 191 4.79 6.17 -4.41
C GLY A 191 5.24 5.43 -5.67
N SER A 192 6.33 4.65 -5.60
CA SER A 192 6.80 3.81 -6.71
C SER A 192 5.82 2.68 -7.05
N ASN A 193 5.28 2.02 -6.04
CA ASN A 193 4.29 0.96 -6.22
C ASN A 193 3.01 1.50 -6.86
N LEU A 194 2.52 2.67 -6.42
CA LEU A 194 1.36 3.33 -7.03
C LEU A 194 1.59 3.69 -8.51
N ARG A 195 2.80 4.14 -8.88
CA ARG A 195 3.15 4.35 -10.29
C ARG A 195 3.12 3.04 -11.08
N SER A 196 3.63 1.95 -10.51
CA SER A 196 3.65 0.64 -11.13
C SER A 196 2.23 0.09 -11.33
N VAL A 197 1.36 0.22 -10.32
CA VAL A 197 -0.06 -0.14 -10.41
C VAL A 197 -0.76 0.67 -11.51
N ARG A 198 -0.51 1.98 -11.59
CA ARG A 198 -1.07 2.83 -12.65
C ARG A 198 -0.62 2.37 -14.05
N ALA A 199 0.64 1.98 -14.21
CA ALA A 199 1.14 1.43 -15.47
C ALA A 199 0.43 0.11 -15.83
N ILE A 200 0.24 -0.80 -14.85
CA ILE A 200 -0.50 -2.06 -15.06
C ILE A 200 -1.93 -1.79 -15.52
N VAL A 201 -2.64 -0.86 -14.87
CA VAL A 201 -4.00 -0.47 -15.27
C VAL A 201 -4.03 0.02 -16.72
N SER A 202 -3.09 0.89 -17.12
CA SER A 202 -2.98 1.36 -18.51
C SER A 202 -2.77 0.19 -19.49
N THR A 203 -1.88 -0.75 -19.17
CA THR A 203 -1.66 -1.93 -20.03
C THR A 203 -2.88 -2.85 -20.08
N MET A 204 -3.65 -2.95 -19.00
CA MET A 204 -4.90 -3.72 -19.00
C MET A 204 -5.97 -3.08 -19.90
N GLU A 205 -6.06 -1.76 -19.94
CA GLU A 205 -6.96 -1.05 -20.85
C GLU A 205 -6.62 -1.35 -22.32
N GLU A 206 -5.33 -1.30 -22.68
CA GLU A 206 -4.86 -1.68 -24.02
C GLU A 206 -5.12 -3.16 -24.34
N GLN A 207 -4.90 -4.05 -23.38
CA GLN A 207 -5.16 -5.47 -23.52
C GLN A 207 -6.65 -5.77 -23.71
N SER A 208 -7.53 -5.07 -22.99
CA SER A 208 -8.98 -5.18 -23.16
C SER A 208 -9.40 -4.83 -24.60
N ALA A 209 -8.85 -3.73 -25.15
CA ALA A 209 -9.07 -3.36 -26.55
C ALA A 209 -8.52 -4.40 -27.54
N ALA A 210 -7.39 -5.03 -27.24
CA ALA A 210 -6.83 -6.11 -28.05
C ALA A 210 -7.71 -7.37 -28.01
N ILE A 211 -8.24 -7.74 -26.84
CA ILE A 211 -9.19 -8.85 -26.68
C ILE A 211 -10.44 -8.61 -27.52
N SER A 212 -11.00 -7.41 -27.51
CA SER A 212 -12.16 -7.07 -28.34
C SER A 212 -11.88 -7.24 -29.84
N ARG A 213 -10.67 -6.90 -30.31
CA ARG A 213 -10.26 -7.15 -31.71
C ARG A 213 -10.13 -8.64 -32.04
N VAL A 214 -9.59 -9.43 -31.11
CA VAL A 214 -9.51 -10.89 -31.27
C VAL A 214 -10.91 -11.50 -31.36
N ASP A 215 -11.85 -11.05 -30.52
CA ASP A 215 -13.24 -11.51 -30.53
C ASP A 215 -13.92 -11.25 -31.89
N SER A 216 -13.79 -10.03 -32.43
CA SER A 216 -14.27 -9.73 -33.79
C SER A 216 -13.61 -10.60 -34.87
N GLY A 217 -12.30 -10.87 -34.75
CA GLY A 217 -11.60 -11.76 -35.66
C GLY A 217 -12.08 -13.22 -35.58
N VAL A 218 -12.49 -13.69 -34.40
CA VAL A 218 -13.10 -15.02 -34.22
C VAL A 218 -14.48 -15.07 -34.91
N ASP A 219 -15.29 -14.01 -34.79
CA ASP A 219 -16.58 -13.93 -35.49
C ASP A 219 -16.42 -13.89 -37.02
N GLU A 220 -15.45 -13.14 -37.53
CA GLU A 220 -15.12 -13.14 -38.97
C GLU A 220 -14.66 -14.52 -39.45
N MET A 221 -13.79 -15.18 -38.68
CA MET A 221 -13.31 -16.53 -38.98
C MET A 221 -14.46 -17.54 -39.00
N LYS A 222 -15.41 -17.43 -38.07
CA LYS A 222 -16.62 -18.24 -38.06
C LYS A 222 -17.46 -18.02 -39.32
N SER A 223 -17.68 -16.78 -39.71
CA SER A 223 -18.42 -16.43 -40.94
C SER A 223 -17.72 -16.98 -42.19
N ALA A 224 -16.39 -16.86 -42.26
CA ALA A 224 -15.60 -17.43 -43.34
C ALA A 224 -15.69 -18.96 -43.38
N ALA A 225 -15.62 -19.63 -42.23
CA ALA A 225 -15.81 -21.08 -42.13
C ALA A 225 -17.20 -21.51 -42.63
N ASP A 226 -18.26 -20.77 -42.27
CA ASP A 226 -19.63 -21.02 -42.75
C ASP A 226 -19.74 -20.80 -44.28
N GLN A 227 -19.08 -19.78 -44.82
CA GLN A 227 -19.03 -19.54 -46.28
C GLN A 227 -18.29 -20.67 -47.00
N ILE A 228 -17.15 -21.10 -46.49
CA ILE A 228 -16.37 -22.23 -47.03
C ILE A 228 -17.22 -23.49 -47.01
N ALA A 229 -17.92 -23.77 -45.90
CA ALA A 229 -18.80 -24.94 -45.80
C ALA A 229 -19.92 -24.91 -46.85
N ARG A 230 -20.55 -23.75 -47.08
CA ARG A 230 -21.54 -23.58 -48.16
C ARG A 230 -20.93 -23.77 -49.55
N GLY A 231 -19.75 -23.20 -49.81
CA GLY A 231 -19.04 -23.35 -51.07
C GLY A 231 -18.68 -24.80 -51.37
N PHE A 232 -18.31 -25.58 -50.35
CA PHE A 232 -18.09 -27.02 -50.50
C PHE A 232 -19.38 -27.78 -50.84
N ASP A 233 -20.52 -27.44 -50.23
CA ASP A 233 -21.81 -28.06 -50.59
C ASP A 233 -22.21 -27.77 -52.05
N GLU A 234 -22.01 -26.53 -52.51
CA GLU A 234 -22.22 -26.15 -53.91
C GLU A 234 -21.25 -26.85 -54.85
N GLN A 235 -19.97 -26.95 -54.49
CA GLN A 235 -18.96 -27.66 -55.28
C GLN A 235 -19.29 -29.15 -55.42
N VAL A 236 -19.79 -29.79 -54.36
CA VAL A 236 -20.26 -31.19 -54.42
C VAL A 236 -21.45 -31.33 -55.36
N LYS A 237 -22.41 -30.39 -55.33
CA LYS A 237 -23.54 -30.37 -56.27
C LYS A 237 -23.07 -30.20 -57.72
N ALA A 238 -22.21 -29.21 -57.98
CA ALA A 238 -21.65 -28.96 -59.31
C ALA A 238 -20.86 -30.17 -59.83
N THR A 239 -20.10 -30.85 -58.96
CA THR A 239 -19.38 -32.08 -59.33
C THR A 239 -20.34 -33.20 -59.74
N ARG A 240 -21.46 -33.38 -59.03
CA ARG A 240 -22.49 -34.37 -59.42
C ARG A 240 -23.16 -34.03 -60.74
N GLU A 241 -23.42 -32.75 -61.01
CA GLU A 241 -23.98 -32.31 -62.29
C GLU A 241 -23.00 -32.51 -63.44
N PHE A 242 -21.72 -32.19 -63.21
CA PHE A 242 -20.64 -32.43 -64.16
C PHE A 242 -20.51 -33.92 -64.50
N ASP A 243 -20.59 -34.81 -63.50
CA ASP A 243 -20.56 -36.26 -63.69
C ASP A 243 -21.74 -36.79 -64.53
N ARG A 244 -22.95 -36.26 -64.29
CA ARG A 244 -24.13 -36.54 -65.14
C ARG A 244 -23.93 -36.04 -66.57
N SER A 245 -23.36 -34.86 -66.75
CA SER A 245 -23.07 -34.28 -68.06
C SER A 245 -22.04 -35.11 -68.82
N LEU A 246 -20.99 -35.59 -68.15
CA LEU A 246 -20.01 -36.51 -68.72
C LEU A 246 -20.67 -37.82 -69.19
N THR A 247 -21.54 -38.40 -68.36
CA THR A 247 -22.29 -39.62 -68.71
C THR A 247 -23.15 -39.39 -69.95
N ALA A 248 -23.89 -38.27 -70.01
CA ALA A 248 -24.70 -37.92 -71.18
C ALA A 248 -23.84 -37.70 -72.45
N ARG A 249 -22.64 -37.12 -72.29
CA ARG A 249 -21.71 -36.91 -73.42
C ARG A 249 -21.14 -38.23 -73.92
N GLU A 250 -20.91 -39.20 -73.04
CA GLU A 250 -20.48 -40.55 -73.42
C GLU A 250 -21.56 -41.27 -74.25
N GLU A 251 -22.84 -41.15 -73.84
CA GLU A 251 -23.98 -41.64 -74.65
C GLU A 251 -24.04 -40.98 -76.03
N GLN A 252 -23.86 -39.66 -76.11
CA GLN A 252 -23.81 -38.95 -77.40
C GLN A 252 -22.66 -39.43 -78.29
N ILE A 253 -21.47 -39.64 -77.73
CA ILE A 253 -20.32 -40.16 -78.47
C ILE A 253 -20.65 -41.55 -79.03
N GLN A 254 -21.28 -42.43 -78.25
CA GLN A 254 -21.71 -43.74 -78.75
C GLN A 254 -22.75 -43.63 -79.88
N ALA A 255 -23.72 -42.71 -79.77
CA ALA A 255 -24.70 -42.46 -80.82
C ALA A 255 -24.04 -41.96 -82.13
N ILE A 256 -23.06 -41.05 -82.01
CA ILE A 256 -22.27 -40.59 -83.17
C ILE A 256 -21.54 -41.76 -83.81
N PHE A 257 -20.86 -42.61 -83.04
CA PHE A 257 -20.18 -43.79 -83.57
C PHE A 257 -21.14 -44.73 -84.32
N ALA A 258 -22.34 -44.96 -83.79
CA ALA A 258 -23.36 -45.76 -84.46
C ALA A 258 -23.81 -45.11 -85.79
N ALA A 259 -24.03 -43.79 -85.79
CA ALA A 259 -24.39 -43.05 -87.00
C ALA A 259 -23.28 -43.07 -88.06
N THR A 260 -22.02 -42.89 -87.66
CA THR A 260 -20.86 -42.98 -88.57
C THR A 260 -20.75 -44.37 -89.18
N ARG A 261 -20.97 -45.44 -88.40
CA ARG A 261 -20.99 -46.82 -88.91
C ARG A 261 -22.08 -47.03 -89.97
N PHE A 262 -23.29 -46.53 -89.70
CA PHE A 262 -24.41 -46.58 -90.65
C PHE A 262 -24.13 -45.79 -91.93
N GLN A 263 -23.54 -44.59 -91.81
CA GLN A 263 -23.09 -43.81 -92.98
C GLN A 263 -22.07 -44.58 -93.82
N MET A 264 -21.12 -45.26 -93.18
CA MET A 264 -20.09 -46.06 -93.86
C MET A 264 -20.72 -47.20 -94.68
N GLU A 265 -21.70 -47.92 -94.11
CA GLU A 265 -22.45 -48.96 -94.82
C GLU A 265 -23.28 -48.38 -95.99
N THR A 266 -23.83 -47.18 -95.81
CA THR A 266 -24.58 -46.48 -96.86
C THR A 266 -23.67 -46.07 -98.02
N VAL A 267 -22.48 -45.56 -97.73
CA VAL A 267 -21.46 -45.22 -98.72
C VAL A 267 -21.05 -46.46 -99.52
N GLU A 268 -20.87 -47.60 -98.86
CA GLU A 268 -20.55 -48.86 -99.52
C GLU A 268 -21.65 -49.30 -100.51
N LYS A 269 -22.93 -49.17 -100.11
CA LYS A 269 -24.08 -49.41 -101.01
C LYS A 269 -24.06 -48.47 -102.21
N ILE A 270 -23.79 -47.17 -102.01
CA ILE A 270 -23.69 -46.18 -103.10
C ILE A 270 -22.58 -46.58 -104.09
N PHE A 271 -21.40 -46.96 -103.61
CA PHE A 271 -20.32 -47.43 -104.46
C PHE A 271 -20.73 -48.67 -105.28
N SER A 272 -21.48 -49.61 -104.69
CA SER A 272 -22.02 -50.76 -105.44
C SER A 272 -23.01 -50.37 -106.54
N HIS A 273 -23.85 -49.35 -106.29
CA HIS A 273 -24.79 -48.82 -107.27
C HIS A 273 -24.06 -48.12 -108.43
N PHE A 274 -22.99 -47.37 -108.13
CA PHE A 274 -22.15 -46.78 -109.16
C PHE A 274 -21.48 -47.84 -110.04
N GLY A 275 -20.95 -48.91 -109.46
CA GLY A 275 -20.38 -50.02 -110.24
C GLY A 275 -21.39 -50.67 -111.20
N ARG A 276 -22.63 -50.92 -110.75
CA ARG A 276 -23.71 -51.42 -111.64
C ARG A 276 -24.11 -50.43 -112.73
N SER A 277 -24.07 -49.13 -112.43
CA SER A 277 -24.39 -48.08 -113.40
C SER A 277 -23.34 -48.02 -114.51
N GLU A 278 -22.06 -48.13 -114.14
CA GLU A 278 -20.94 -48.22 -115.09
C GLU A 278 -21.08 -49.42 -116.04
N GLU A 279 -21.44 -50.59 -115.52
CA GLU A 279 -21.74 -51.80 -116.31
C GLU A 279 -22.86 -51.56 -117.34
N ARG A 280 -23.95 -50.91 -116.92
CA ARG A 280 -25.08 -50.60 -117.82
C ARG A 280 -24.71 -49.58 -118.89
N LEU A 281 -23.91 -48.57 -118.55
CA LEU A 281 -23.40 -47.57 -119.50
C LEU A 281 -22.52 -48.23 -120.57
N SER A 282 -21.64 -49.15 -120.16
CA SER A 282 -20.81 -49.94 -121.07
C SER A 282 -21.65 -50.79 -122.03
N ALA A 283 -22.68 -51.49 -121.51
CA ALA A 283 -23.59 -52.28 -122.32
C ALA A 283 -24.42 -51.42 -123.31
N ASN A 284 -24.84 -50.23 -122.92
CA ASN A 284 -25.54 -49.31 -123.80
C ASN A 284 -24.63 -48.75 -124.90
N ALA A 285 -23.37 -48.45 -124.59
CA ALA A 285 -22.39 -48.03 -125.60
C ALA A 285 -22.16 -49.12 -126.66
N ALA A 286 -22.14 -50.39 -126.27
CA ALA A 286 -22.07 -51.51 -127.21
C ALA A 286 -23.30 -51.60 -128.12
N LYS A 287 -24.51 -51.43 -127.57
CA LYS A 287 -25.76 -51.39 -128.36
C LYS A 287 -25.82 -50.22 -129.34
N ALA A 288 -25.39 -49.04 -128.93
CA ALA A 288 -25.34 -47.87 -129.80
C ALA A 288 -24.45 -48.10 -131.03
N ARG A 289 -23.36 -48.86 -130.86
CA ARG A 289 -22.47 -49.24 -131.97
C ARG A 289 -23.15 -50.16 -132.99
N ILE A 290 -23.97 -51.10 -132.53
CA ILE A 290 -24.79 -51.97 -133.40
C ILE A 290 -25.81 -51.14 -134.19
N ILE A 291 -26.49 -50.19 -133.53
CA ILE A 291 -27.47 -49.31 -134.19
C ILE A 291 -26.81 -48.47 -135.30
N ILE A 292 -25.58 -47.98 -135.07
CA ILE A 292 -24.85 -47.22 -136.09
C ILE A 292 -24.54 -48.08 -137.32
N ASP A 293 -24.18 -49.36 -137.14
CA ASP A 293 -23.93 -50.27 -138.25
C ASP A 293 -25.22 -50.58 -139.06
N GLU A 294 -26.39 -50.67 -138.40
CA GLU A 294 -27.69 -50.86 -139.05
C GLU A 294 -28.16 -49.62 -139.83
N ILE A 295 -27.88 -48.40 -139.35
CA ILE A 295 -28.21 -47.15 -140.06
C ILE A 295 -27.43 -47.06 -141.38
N ASN A 296 -26.14 -47.43 -141.38
CA ASN A 296 -25.32 -47.45 -142.59
C ASN A 296 -25.84 -48.46 -143.64
N ALA A 297 -26.43 -49.57 -143.20
CA ALA A 297 -27.05 -50.55 -144.10
C ALA A 297 -28.34 -50.02 -144.74
N LEU A 298 -29.14 -49.23 -144.00
CA LEU A 298 -30.38 -48.60 -144.49
C LEU A 298 -30.12 -47.48 -145.50
N GLU A 299 -29.07 -46.67 -145.32
CA GLU A 299 -28.70 -45.63 -146.30
C GLU A 299 -28.36 -46.24 -147.68
N ASN A 300 -27.68 -47.39 -147.69
CA ASN A 300 -27.30 -48.07 -148.93
C ASN A 300 -28.51 -48.64 -149.69
N GLN A 301 -29.57 -49.05 -148.98
CA GLN A 301 -30.83 -49.47 -149.61
C GLN A 301 -31.66 -48.28 -150.14
N ALA A 302 -31.60 -47.12 -149.48
CA ALA A 302 -32.29 -45.91 -149.91
C ALA A 302 -31.70 -45.31 -151.20
N GLU A 303 -30.38 -45.43 -151.41
CA GLU A 303 -29.69 -44.98 -152.63
C GLU A 303 -30.14 -45.80 -153.86
N GLN A 304 -30.31 -47.12 -153.73
CA GLN A 304 -30.75 -48.01 -154.80
C GLN A 304 -32.21 -47.77 -155.23
N LEU A 305 -33.07 -47.31 -154.33
CA LEU A 305 -34.47 -46.96 -154.62
C LEU A 305 -34.60 -45.62 -155.37
N ARG A 306 -33.65 -44.69 -155.21
CA ARG A 306 -33.64 -43.39 -155.91
C ARG A 306 -33.31 -43.50 -157.39
N GLU A 307 -32.49 -44.46 -157.81
CA GLU A 307 -32.18 -44.68 -159.24
C GLU A 307 -33.38 -45.27 -160.02
N LEU A 308 -34.19 -46.13 -159.38
CA LEU A 308 -35.32 -46.82 -160.03
C LEU A 308 -36.52 -45.88 -160.32
N ALA A 309 -36.69 -44.82 -159.54
CA ALA A 309 -37.83 -43.89 -159.65
C ALA A 309 -37.69 -42.86 -160.79
N SER A 310 -36.52 -42.73 -161.43
CA SER A 310 -36.23 -41.69 -162.42
C SER A 310 -36.71 -41.99 -163.86
N CYS A 311 -37.34 -43.16 -164.12
CA CYS A 311 -37.67 -43.63 -165.48
C CYS A 311 -39.16 -43.56 -165.91
N PHE A 312 -40.11 -43.06 -165.10
CA PHE A 312 -41.54 -43.04 -165.49
C PHE A 312 -42.28 -41.74 -165.14
N GLN A 313 -42.51 -40.90 -166.17
CA GLN A 313 -43.58 -39.88 -166.35
C GLN A 313 -43.67 -38.73 -165.32
N GLY A 314 -44.01 -37.46 -165.62
CA GLY A 314 -44.69 -36.80 -166.74
C GLY A 314 -45.70 -35.78 -166.15
N ASP A 315 -45.63 -34.52 -166.61
CA ASP A 315 -46.56 -33.37 -166.45
C ASP A 315 -46.83 -32.69 -165.08
N ALA A 316 -46.32 -31.44 -165.03
CA ALA A 316 -47.00 -30.18 -164.63
C ALA A 316 -47.44 -29.90 -163.15
N PRO A 317 -47.50 -28.62 -162.74
CA PRO A 317 -46.93 -28.15 -161.47
C PRO A 317 -47.94 -27.36 -160.56
N VAL A 318 -47.39 -26.58 -159.61
CA VAL A 318 -47.97 -25.54 -158.70
C VAL A 318 -48.02 -26.01 -157.24
N SER A 319 -47.06 -25.66 -156.36
CA SER A 319 -46.68 -24.35 -155.79
C SER A 319 -47.57 -23.88 -154.63
N GLU A 320 -46.95 -23.90 -153.44
CA GLU A 320 -46.99 -22.96 -152.30
C GLU A 320 -48.03 -21.83 -152.22
N THR A 321 -48.60 -21.65 -151.01
CA THR A 321 -48.55 -20.41 -150.17
C THR A 321 -49.26 -20.64 -148.82
N ALA A 322 -48.56 -20.44 -147.67
CA ALA A 322 -48.62 -19.30 -146.73
C ALA A 322 -49.84 -19.34 -145.75
N GLU A 323 -49.69 -19.52 -144.44
CA GLU A 323 -49.19 -18.61 -143.36
C GLU A 323 -50.39 -18.08 -142.53
N VAL A 324 -50.25 -17.90 -141.19
CA VAL A 324 -50.84 -16.80 -140.38
C VAL A 324 -50.72 -16.99 -138.83
N VAL A 325 -50.31 -15.88 -138.20
CA VAL A 325 -50.31 -15.40 -136.79
C VAL A 325 -49.07 -15.56 -135.90
N VAL A 326 -48.52 -14.38 -135.56
CA VAL A 326 -47.60 -14.01 -134.50
C VAL A 326 -48.33 -13.07 -133.50
N GLN A 327 -47.82 -13.01 -132.25
CA GLN A 327 -47.76 -11.86 -131.30
C GLN A 327 -48.73 -11.75 -130.10
N GLN A 328 -48.15 -11.69 -128.88
CA GLN A 328 -48.15 -10.61 -127.84
C GLN A 328 -47.68 -11.23 -126.48
N VAL A 329 -47.02 -10.63 -125.48
CA VAL A 329 -46.40 -9.31 -125.16
C VAL A 329 -45.46 -9.54 -123.94
N VAL A 330 -44.63 -8.54 -123.67
CA VAL A 330 -43.36 -8.44 -122.92
C VAL A 330 -43.51 -7.84 -121.48
N HIS A 331 -42.44 -7.93 -120.65
CA HIS A 331 -42.07 -7.13 -119.43
C HIS A 331 -42.71 -7.53 -118.06
N GLU A 332 -42.13 -7.40 -116.85
CA GLU A 332 -40.91 -6.79 -116.27
C GLU A 332 -40.77 -7.19 -114.76
N GLU A 333 -39.57 -7.01 -114.19
CA GLU A 333 -39.17 -6.57 -112.82
C GLU A 333 -39.55 -7.23 -111.45
N MET A 334 -38.45 -7.42 -110.68
CA MET A 334 -38.15 -7.27 -109.22
C MET A 334 -39.20 -7.06 -108.10
N VAL A 335 -38.74 -7.39 -106.87
CA VAL A 335 -39.11 -6.91 -105.50
C VAL A 335 -40.11 -7.83 -104.75
N GLU A 336 -39.69 -8.63 -103.75
CA GLU A 336 -39.42 -8.33 -102.31
C GLU A 336 -40.68 -8.26 -101.41
N ASN A 337 -40.48 -8.62 -100.13
CA ASN A 337 -41.33 -8.42 -98.92
C ASN A 337 -42.39 -9.47 -98.54
N THR A 338 -42.66 -9.78 -97.26
CA THR A 338 -41.96 -9.86 -95.94
C THR A 338 -43.05 -10.25 -94.91
N LYS A 339 -42.61 -10.60 -93.68
CA LYS A 339 -43.25 -10.49 -92.35
C LYS A 339 -43.42 -11.85 -91.63
N THR A 340 -43.08 -12.03 -90.35
CA THR A 340 -42.86 -11.07 -89.23
C THR A 340 -42.24 -11.79 -88.01
N GLU A 341 -41.30 -11.11 -87.34
CA GLU A 341 -41.03 -11.16 -85.88
C GLU A 341 -42.20 -10.52 -85.09
N PRO A 342 -42.38 -10.76 -83.77
CA PRO A 342 -41.67 -10.02 -82.68
C PRO A 342 -41.45 -10.87 -81.38
N SER A 343 -40.73 -10.54 -80.29
CA SER A 343 -39.84 -9.47 -79.78
C SER A 343 -38.82 -10.12 -78.83
#